data_AF-A0A520I8G3-F1
#
_entry.id   AF-A0A520I8G3-F1
#
_cell.length_a   1.000
_cell.length_b   1.000
_cell.length_c   1.000
_cell.angle_alpha   90.00
_cell.angle_beta   90.00
_cell.angle_gamma   90.00
#
_symmetry.space_group_name_H-M   'P 1'
#
loop_
_entity.id
_entity.type
_entity.pdbx_description
1 polymer ?
#
loop_
_entity_poly.entity_id
_entity_poly.type
_entity_poly.pdbx_seq_one_letter_code
_entity_poly.pdbx_strand_id
1 'polypeptide(L)'
;HLSRSDVFAHREDMIFILVMPAVLNRRFEYESSFVSALADYAWALGGQLYLSASRTYSGYDEKLLFRTKQLCEEFNLKMVATGDVFYHIPERRELQDVLTCVREKCRITDAGFRLHANAERFLKPVEEVHRLFKKYPQALLSVYEISEACQFSLDELHYDYPAEINNSGRSPLEELEYLTWKGASAFYGKEVPEKVVNMIHHEMEFVRRMDYANYFLFVEDIVSEARRRGILCQGRGSAANSAVCFCLGITSVNPMKFDLLFERFISSARNEPPDIDVDFEHERREEIIQYIYQKYGRDRAAIVATVTQLHQKGAIRDVGKAMGLSLDTINKLSGSLWEFTDEWFEGARVTESGLNPNDPHLKKVLSLTEQMMGFPRQLGQHTGGFVVTNGKLTDLCPILNARMPGRTNIEWNKDDIDSLGFLKVDVLALGMLTCIRKAFDLCRNHYGKELTLANIPQDDKEVYGMIQLADTLGVFQIESRAQMQMLPRLKPKNFYDLVIEVAIVRPGPIQGDMVHPYLRRRNGEEEVSYPSKELEEILGRTLGVPLFQEQAMKIAIVAAGFTPAEADGLRRSMATFKFKGMVNQWEEKLVNGMVAKGYTVEFAKRIFRQLEGFGS
;
A
#
# COMPACT_ATOMS: atom_id res chain seq x y z
N HIS A 1 -27.35 6.24 3.72
CA HIS A 1 -28.25 5.64 4.71
C HIS A 1 -29.04 4.57 4.00
N LEU A 2 -29.10 3.34 4.54
CA LEU A 2 -29.94 2.27 4.02
C LEU A 2 -31.34 2.41 4.65
N SER A 3 -32.37 2.27 3.83
CA SER A 3 -33.77 2.28 4.21
C SER A 3 -34.36 0.88 4.12
N ARG A 4 -35.54 0.68 4.71
CA ARG A 4 -36.29 -0.58 4.61
C ARG A 4 -36.62 -0.93 3.16
N SER A 5 -36.96 0.06 2.34
CA SER A 5 -37.22 -0.16 0.90
C SER A 5 -35.99 -0.66 0.16
N ASP A 6 -34.79 -0.20 0.54
CA ASP A 6 -33.55 -0.68 -0.09
C ASP A 6 -33.32 -2.16 0.22
N VAL A 7 -33.55 -2.57 1.48
CA VAL A 7 -33.46 -3.99 1.90
C VAL A 7 -34.43 -4.85 1.10
N PHE A 8 -35.68 -4.38 0.92
CA PHE A 8 -36.69 -5.14 0.18
C PHE A 8 -36.39 -5.21 -1.32
N ALA A 9 -35.86 -4.14 -1.90
CA ALA A 9 -35.52 -4.08 -3.32
C ALA A 9 -34.31 -4.95 -3.67
N HIS A 10 -33.37 -5.12 -2.74
CA HIS A 10 -32.11 -5.84 -2.95
C HIS A 10 -32.00 -7.14 -2.11
N ARG A 11 -33.13 -7.83 -1.88
CA ARG A 11 -33.20 -9.04 -1.04
C ARG A 11 -32.77 -10.34 -1.74
N GLU A 12 -32.61 -10.32 -3.05
CA GLU A 12 -32.28 -11.51 -3.85
C GLU A 12 -30.92 -12.06 -3.42
N ASP A 13 -30.82 -13.38 -3.30
CA ASP A 13 -29.63 -14.12 -2.85
C ASP A 13 -29.00 -13.67 -1.51
N MET A 14 -29.77 -12.97 -0.68
CA MET A 14 -29.36 -12.55 0.67
C MET A 14 -30.07 -13.34 1.76
N ILE A 15 -29.31 -13.65 2.82
CA ILE A 15 -29.83 -14.15 4.09
C ILE A 15 -29.81 -13.02 5.10
N PHE A 16 -30.95 -12.78 5.74
CA PHE A 16 -31.10 -11.72 6.74
C PHE A 16 -31.19 -12.31 8.14
N ILE A 17 -30.35 -11.81 9.04
CA ILE A 17 -30.45 -12.11 10.47
C ILE A 17 -30.87 -10.82 11.19
N LEU A 18 -32.08 -10.79 11.73
CA LEU A 18 -32.55 -9.68 12.53
C LEU A 18 -31.90 -9.73 13.91
N VAL A 19 -31.13 -8.70 14.24
CA VAL A 19 -30.53 -8.53 15.57
C VAL A 19 -31.63 -8.17 16.57
N MET A 20 -31.92 -9.11 17.46
CA MET A 20 -33.00 -8.97 18.44
C MET A 20 -32.64 -7.95 19.53
N PRO A 21 -33.59 -7.11 19.99
CA PRO A 21 -33.35 -6.20 21.11
C PRO A 21 -32.89 -6.96 22.37
N ALA A 22 -31.88 -6.44 23.05
CA ALA A 22 -31.33 -7.04 24.27
C ALA A 22 -32.18 -6.78 25.53
N VAL A 23 -33.30 -6.06 25.40
CA VAL A 23 -34.13 -5.62 26.52
C VAL A 23 -35.58 -5.96 26.24
N LEU A 24 -36.27 -6.44 27.26
CA LEU A 24 -37.73 -6.61 27.27
C LEU A 24 -38.36 -5.52 28.12
N ASN A 25 -39.61 -5.17 27.80
CA ASN A 25 -40.38 -4.26 28.63
C ASN A 25 -40.72 -4.88 30.00
N ARG A 26 -41.40 -4.12 30.87
CA ARG A 26 -41.76 -4.57 32.24
C ARG A 26 -42.66 -5.82 32.28
N ARG A 27 -43.31 -6.17 31.16
CA ARG A 27 -44.14 -7.38 31.00
C ARG A 27 -43.36 -8.55 30.40
N PHE A 28 -42.04 -8.42 30.25
CA PHE A 28 -41.18 -9.39 29.58
C PHE A 28 -41.59 -9.62 28.12
N GLU A 29 -41.98 -8.57 27.41
CA GLU A 29 -42.35 -8.60 25.99
C GLU A 29 -41.45 -7.64 25.20
N TYR A 30 -41.31 -7.90 23.90
CA TYR A 30 -40.72 -6.93 22.98
C TYR A 30 -41.68 -5.75 22.80
N GLU A 31 -41.12 -4.57 22.51
CA GLU A 31 -41.93 -3.38 22.25
C GLU A 31 -42.84 -3.60 21.03
N SER A 32 -44.08 -3.14 21.12
CA SER A 32 -45.09 -3.32 20.06
C SER A 32 -44.65 -2.73 18.72
N SER A 33 -43.93 -1.61 18.74
CA SER A 33 -43.34 -0.99 17.55
C SER A 33 -42.30 -1.89 16.88
N PHE A 34 -41.49 -2.61 17.66
CA PHE A 34 -40.54 -3.58 17.13
C PHE A 34 -41.26 -4.78 16.51
N VAL A 35 -42.26 -5.33 17.19
CA VAL A 35 -43.05 -6.48 16.68
C VAL A 35 -43.77 -6.11 15.38
N SER A 36 -44.34 -4.90 15.30
CA SER A 36 -44.95 -4.40 14.06
C SER A 36 -43.91 -4.28 12.93
N ALA A 37 -42.71 -3.76 13.22
CA ALA A 37 -41.66 -3.68 12.21
C ALA A 37 -41.18 -5.08 11.78
N LEU A 38 -41.07 -6.02 12.70
CA LEU A 38 -40.75 -7.42 12.41
C LEU A 38 -41.79 -8.04 11.48
N ALA A 39 -43.08 -7.79 11.69
CA ALA A 39 -44.13 -8.28 10.82
C ALA A 39 -43.94 -7.82 9.35
N ASP A 40 -43.55 -6.56 9.15
CA ASP A 40 -43.25 -6.03 7.82
C ASP A 40 -42.06 -6.75 7.17
N TYR A 41 -40.98 -6.99 7.93
CA TYR A 41 -39.82 -7.72 7.44
C TYR A 41 -40.13 -9.20 7.19
N ALA A 42 -40.90 -9.85 8.05
CA ALA A 42 -41.30 -11.24 7.89
C ALA A 42 -42.16 -11.43 6.64
N TRP A 43 -43.09 -10.51 6.38
CA TRP A 43 -43.91 -10.51 5.17
C TRP A 43 -43.06 -10.30 3.91
N ALA A 44 -42.10 -9.37 3.96
CA ALA A 44 -41.27 -9.04 2.82
C ALA A 44 -40.14 -10.04 2.54
N LEU A 45 -39.52 -10.65 3.55
CA LEU A 45 -38.33 -11.49 3.39
C LEU A 45 -38.64 -12.99 3.53
N GLY A 46 -39.72 -13.34 4.21
CA GLY A 46 -40.17 -14.72 4.38
C GLY A 46 -39.04 -15.63 4.90
N GLY A 47 -38.81 -16.74 4.18
CA GLY A 47 -37.81 -17.76 4.54
C GLY A 47 -36.35 -17.29 4.52
N GLN A 48 -36.05 -16.09 4.00
CA GLN A 48 -34.70 -15.51 4.05
C GLN A 48 -34.39 -14.86 5.41
N LEU A 49 -35.39 -14.66 6.26
CA LEU A 49 -35.26 -13.96 7.54
C LEU A 49 -35.13 -14.92 8.73
N TYR A 50 -34.10 -14.71 9.52
CA TYR A 50 -33.82 -15.40 10.77
C TYR A 50 -33.83 -14.41 11.93
N LEU A 51 -34.20 -14.87 13.13
CA LEU A 51 -34.09 -14.07 14.35
C LEU A 51 -32.84 -14.49 15.15
N SER A 52 -31.95 -13.53 15.41
CA SER A 52 -30.72 -13.79 16.17
C SER A 52 -31.03 -14.17 17.62
N ALA A 53 -30.31 -15.13 18.15
CA ALA A 53 -30.40 -15.54 19.54
C ALA A 53 -29.00 -15.61 20.14
N SER A 54 -28.69 -14.69 21.06
CA SER A 54 -27.39 -14.60 21.74
C SER A 54 -27.53 -14.84 23.23
N ARG A 55 -26.53 -15.49 23.83
CA ARG A 55 -26.38 -15.63 25.28
C ARG A 55 -25.36 -14.62 25.77
N THR A 56 -25.83 -13.60 26.48
CA THR A 56 -25.00 -12.51 26.99
C THR A 56 -24.66 -12.66 28.48
N TYR A 57 -25.19 -13.73 29.10
CA TYR A 57 -25.18 -13.97 30.53
C TYR A 57 -25.85 -12.85 31.33
N SER A 58 -26.90 -12.25 30.74
CA SER A 58 -27.79 -11.34 31.44
C SER A 58 -28.84 -12.11 32.25
N GLY A 59 -29.43 -11.45 33.26
CA GLY A 59 -30.56 -12.02 34.01
C GLY A 59 -31.83 -12.25 33.17
N TYR A 60 -31.86 -11.79 31.91
CA TYR A 60 -33.00 -11.91 31.01
C TYR A 60 -32.81 -12.93 29.88
N ASP A 61 -31.64 -13.56 29.76
CA ASP A 61 -31.28 -14.41 28.61
C ASP A 61 -32.32 -15.50 28.32
N GLU A 62 -32.75 -16.27 29.32
CA GLU A 62 -33.78 -17.32 29.11
C GLU A 62 -35.11 -16.74 28.64
N LYS A 63 -35.48 -15.55 29.13
CA LYS A 63 -36.73 -14.87 28.74
C LYS A 63 -36.63 -14.33 27.32
N LEU A 64 -35.50 -13.72 26.97
CA LEU A 64 -35.22 -13.23 25.61
C LEU A 64 -35.30 -14.39 24.62
N LEU A 65 -34.58 -15.49 24.87
CA LEU A 65 -34.61 -16.67 24.02
C LEU A 65 -36.02 -17.26 23.88
N PHE A 66 -36.76 -17.34 24.99
CA PHE A 66 -38.13 -17.83 24.97
C PHE A 66 -39.04 -16.91 24.13
N ARG A 67 -38.96 -15.58 24.30
CA ARG A 67 -39.74 -14.63 23.51
C ARG A 67 -39.34 -14.60 22.03
N THR A 68 -38.05 -14.71 21.72
CA THR A 68 -37.58 -14.86 20.33
C THR A 68 -38.16 -16.12 19.70
N LYS A 69 -38.18 -17.24 20.42
CA LYS A 69 -38.80 -18.48 19.94
C LYS A 69 -40.31 -18.30 19.68
N GLN A 70 -41.03 -17.63 20.58
CA GLN A 70 -42.46 -17.35 20.36
C GLN A 70 -42.70 -16.51 19.11
N LEU A 71 -41.89 -15.48 18.86
CA LEU A 71 -42.00 -14.69 17.63
C LEU A 71 -41.65 -15.52 16.38
N CYS A 72 -40.67 -16.43 16.48
CA CYS A 72 -40.38 -17.37 15.39
C CYS A 72 -41.61 -18.23 15.06
N GLU A 73 -42.30 -18.75 16.07
CA GLU A 73 -43.52 -19.55 15.89
C GLU A 73 -44.68 -18.72 15.33
N GLU A 74 -44.85 -17.48 15.80
CA GLU A 74 -45.92 -16.56 15.37
C GLU A 74 -45.76 -16.12 13.90
N PHE A 75 -44.54 -15.79 13.49
CA PHE A 75 -44.24 -15.29 12.13
C PHE A 75 -43.73 -16.37 11.17
N ASN A 76 -43.70 -17.64 11.59
CA ASN A 76 -43.13 -18.76 10.83
C ASN A 76 -41.68 -18.51 10.36
N LEU A 77 -40.86 -17.98 11.25
CA LEU A 77 -39.43 -17.69 11.03
C LEU A 77 -38.56 -18.71 11.77
N LYS A 78 -37.28 -18.76 11.39
CA LYS A 78 -36.29 -19.59 12.08
C LYS A 78 -35.47 -18.74 13.06
N MET A 79 -35.11 -19.34 14.19
CA MET A 79 -34.17 -18.76 15.13
C MET A 79 -32.76 -19.19 14.74
N VAL A 80 -31.75 -18.33 14.91
CA VAL A 80 -30.33 -18.68 14.67
C VAL A 80 -29.48 -18.31 15.88
N ALA A 81 -28.62 -19.23 16.33
CA ALA A 81 -27.71 -18.98 17.43
C ALA A 81 -26.55 -18.07 16.99
N THR A 82 -26.29 -17.02 17.76
CA THR A 82 -25.22 -16.04 17.49
C THR A 82 -24.38 -15.79 18.75
N GLY A 83 -23.09 -15.51 18.56
CA GLY A 83 -22.16 -15.27 19.67
C GLY A 83 -22.06 -13.82 20.14
N ASP A 84 -22.48 -12.86 19.31
CA ASP A 84 -22.34 -11.40 19.57
C ASP A 84 -20.90 -11.06 20.02
N VAL A 85 -19.93 -11.51 19.21
CA VAL A 85 -18.52 -11.63 19.55
C VAL A 85 -17.78 -10.33 19.32
N PHE A 86 -16.98 -9.91 20.30
CA PHE A 86 -16.14 -8.70 20.23
C PHE A 86 -14.64 -9.03 20.23
N TYR A 87 -14.25 -10.24 20.62
CA TYR A 87 -12.85 -10.66 20.72
C TYR A 87 -12.69 -12.18 20.55
N HIS A 88 -11.48 -12.66 20.28
CA HIS A 88 -11.24 -14.09 20.00
C HIS A 88 -11.11 -14.94 21.27
N ILE A 89 -10.61 -14.38 22.38
CA ILE A 89 -10.38 -15.08 23.67
C ILE A 89 -10.79 -14.20 24.85
N PRO A 90 -11.22 -14.76 26.00
CA PRO A 90 -11.75 -13.98 27.11
C PRO A 90 -10.77 -12.94 27.70
N GLU A 91 -9.46 -13.20 27.65
CA GLU A 91 -8.41 -12.31 28.16
C GLU A 91 -8.38 -10.96 27.42
N ARG A 92 -8.90 -10.90 26.18
CA ARG A 92 -8.98 -9.68 25.37
C ARG A 92 -10.09 -8.72 25.81
N ARG A 93 -10.93 -9.10 26.78
CA ARG A 93 -11.99 -8.24 27.32
C ARG A 93 -11.45 -6.89 27.81
N GLU A 94 -10.29 -6.87 28.47
CA GLU A 94 -9.73 -5.62 28.99
C GLU A 94 -9.31 -4.66 27.86
N LEU A 95 -8.79 -5.20 26.76
CA LEU A 95 -8.48 -4.40 25.57
C LEU A 95 -9.77 -3.87 24.93
N GLN A 96 -10.82 -4.68 24.88
CA GLN A 96 -12.12 -4.24 24.37
C GLN A 96 -12.71 -3.10 25.20
N ASP A 97 -12.56 -3.14 26.52
CA ASP A 97 -12.99 -2.03 27.40
C ASP A 97 -12.20 -0.75 27.07
N VAL A 98 -10.88 -0.86 26.84
CA VAL A 98 -10.05 0.27 26.39
C VAL A 98 -10.53 0.81 25.03
N LEU A 99 -10.81 -0.06 24.05
CA LEU A 99 -11.32 0.36 22.75
C LEU A 99 -12.67 1.10 22.88
N THR A 100 -13.53 0.62 23.77
CA THR A 100 -14.80 1.30 24.11
C THR A 100 -14.53 2.68 24.70
N CYS A 101 -13.63 2.78 25.69
CA CYS A 101 -13.25 4.07 26.28
C CYS A 101 -12.66 5.05 25.26
N VAL A 102 -11.84 4.58 24.31
CA VAL A 102 -11.29 5.39 23.22
C VAL A 102 -12.41 5.90 22.30
N ARG A 103 -13.36 5.04 21.92
CA ARG A 103 -14.52 5.42 21.09
C ARG A 103 -15.41 6.43 21.80
N GLU A 104 -15.73 6.18 23.06
CA GLU A 104 -16.63 7.00 23.90
C GLU A 104 -15.91 8.22 24.50
N LYS A 105 -14.59 8.37 24.26
CA LYS A 105 -13.75 9.46 24.76
C LYS A 105 -13.81 9.65 26.28
N CYS A 106 -13.78 8.54 27.02
CA CYS A 106 -13.82 8.53 28.49
C CYS A 106 -12.69 7.68 29.07
N ARG A 107 -12.49 7.77 30.39
CA ARG A 107 -11.56 6.89 31.11
C ARG A 107 -12.26 5.61 31.55
N ILE A 108 -11.47 4.57 31.81
CA ILE A 108 -11.96 3.30 32.36
C ILE A 108 -12.76 3.49 33.64
N THR A 109 -12.33 4.40 34.52
CA THR A 109 -13.01 4.71 35.79
C THR A 109 -14.38 5.37 35.60
N ASP A 110 -14.59 6.01 34.45
CA ASP A 110 -15.76 6.84 34.18
C ASP A 110 -16.74 6.17 33.19
N ALA A 111 -16.36 4.99 32.66
CA ALA A 111 -17.06 4.33 31.58
C ALA A 111 -18.45 3.80 32.00
N GLY A 112 -18.57 3.29 33.24
CA GLY A 112 -19.84 2.80 33.79
C GLY A 112 -20.50 1.72 32.91
N PHE A 113 -21.80 1.85 32.64
CA PHE A 113 -22.57 0.92 31.81
C PHE A 113 -22.23 0.94 30.31
N ARG A 114 -21.22 1.71 29.89
CA ARG A 114 -20.70 1.64 28.51
C ARG A 114 -19.89 0.36 28.28
N LEU A 115 -19.33 -0.22 29.34
CA LEU A 115 -18.55 -1.46 29.29
C LEU A 115 -19.46 -2.69 29.39
N HIS A 116 -19.00 -3.81 28.83
CA HIS A 116 -19.72 -5.08 29.01
C HIS A 116 -19.60 -5.56 30.46
N ALA A 117 -20.67 -6.18 30.95
CA ALA A 117 -20.76 -6.62 32.35
C ALA A 117 -19.87 -7.84 32.67
N ASN A 118 -19.49 -8.61 31.66
CA ASN A 118 -18.72 -9.86 31.78
C ASN A 118 -17.83 -10.07 30.55
N ALA A 119 -16.97 -11.09 30.61
CA ALA A 119 -16.03 -11.42 29.55
C ALA A 119 -16.59 -12.41 28.50
N GLU A 120 -17.90 -12.62 28.42
CA GLU A 120 -18.51 -13.72 27.65
C GLU A 120 -18.64 -13.46 26.14
N ARG A 121 -18.17 -12.33 25.63
CA ARG A 121 -18.27 -11.93 24.21
C ARG A 121 -17.07 -12.39 23.37
N PHE A 122 -16.59 -13.62 23.62
CA PHE A 122 -15.50 -14.25 22.86
C PHE A 122 -15.99 -15.35 21.91
N LEU A 123 -15.14 -15.79 20.98
CA LEU A 123 -15.39 -16.98 20.15
C LEU A 123 -15.43 -18.24 21.03
N LYS A 124 -16.65 -18.69 21.35
CA LYS A 124 -16.88 -19.84 22.22
C LYS A 124 -16.56 -21.17 21.53
N PRO A 125 -16.02 -22.17 22.27
CA PRO A 125 -15.92 -23.54 21.79
C PRO A 125 -17.29 -24.09 21.39
N VAL A 126 -17.32 -24.99 20.42
CA VAL A 126 -18.55 -25.57 19.86
C VAL A 126 -19.35 -26.26 20.96
N GLU A 127 -18.71 -27.00 21.85
CA GLU A 127 -19.34 -27.72 22.97
C GLU A 127 -20.09 -26.78 23.90
N GLU A 128 -19.52 -25.59 24.14
CA GLU A 128 -20.13 -24.56 24.96
C GLU A 128 -21.35 -23.93 24.27
N VAL A 129 -21.27 -23.68 22.96
CA VAL A 129 -22.43 -23.22 22.18
C VAL A 129 -23.56 -24.25 22.19
N HIS A 130 -23.24 -25.54 22.02
CA HIS A 130 -24.22 -26.63 22.13
C HIS A 130 -24.85 -26.70 23.52
N ARG A 131 -24.07 -26.53 24.59
CA ARG A 131 -24.57 -26.49 25.96
C ARG A 131 -25.53 -25.32 26.17
N LEU A 132 -25.16 -24.12 25.71
CA LEU A 132 -25.93 -22.88 25.86
C LEU A 132 -27.29 -22.90 25.15
N PHE A 133 -27.34 -23.57 23.99
CA PHE A 133 -28.52 -23.70 23.15
C PHE A 133 -29.19 -25.07 23.22
N LYS A 134 -28.88 -25.89 24.25
CA LYS A 134 -29.46 -27.24 24.42
C LYS A 134 -30.99 -27.28 24.38
N LYS A 135 -31.67 -26.24 24.87
CA LYS A 135 -33.15 -26.11 24.83
C LYS A 135 -33.70 -25.66 23.47
N TYR A 136 -32.83 -25.21 22.58
CA TYR A 136 -33.16 -24.59 21.30
C TYR A 136 -32.28 -25.19 20.16
N PRO A 137 -32.30 -26.52 19.94
CA PRO A 137 -31.43 -27.16 18.95
C PRO A 137 -31.64 -26.65 17.52
N GLN A 138 -32.86 -26.22 17.18
CA GLN A 138 -33.18 -25.62 15.88
C GLN A 138 -32.33 -24.37 15.58
N ALA A 139 -31.97 -23.60 16.61
CA ALA A 139 -31.11 -22.43 16.44
C ALA A 139 -29.69 -22.79 16.00
N LEU A 140 -29.20 -23.98 16.36
CA LEU A 140 -27.91 -24.50 15.92
C LEU A 140 -28.01 -25.08 14.51
N LEU A 141 -29.11 -25.75 14.17
CA LEU A 141 -29.36 -26.25 12.82
C LEU A 141 -29.37 -25.11 11.80
N SER A 142 -30.01 -23.98 12.11
CA SER A 142 -29.98 -22.81 11.24
C SER A 142 -28.58 -22.20 11.03
N VAL A 143 -27.63 -22.38 11.97
CA VAL A 143 -26.23 -21.97 11.74
C VAL A 143 -25.62 -22.79 10.60
N TYR A 144 -25.85 -24.11 10.57
CA TYR A 144 -25.38 -24.97 9.49
C TYR A 144 -26.08 -24.65 8.17
N GLU A 145 -27.41 -24.45 8.18
CA GLU A 145 -28.17 -24.07 6.97
C GLU A 145 -27.61 -22.79 6.34
N ILE A 146 -27.34 -21.76 7.15
CA ILE A 146 -26.78 -20.49 6.68
C ILE A 146 -25.35 -20.69 6.18
N SER A 147 -24.52 -21.44 6.92
CA SER A 147 -23.14 -21.70 6.52
C SER A 147 -23.05 -22.48 5.19
N GLU A 148 -23.96 -23.41 4.94
CA GLU A 148 -24.01 -24.17 3.68
C GLU A 148 -24.54 -23.32 2.53
N ALA A 149 -25.38 -22.32 2.79
CA ALA A 149 -25.88 -21.40 1.77
C ALA A 149 -24.83 -20.37 1.31
N CYS A 150 -23.90 -19.98 2.19
CA CYS A 150 -22.84 -19.01 1.87
C CYS A 150 -21.70 -19.66 1.05
N GLN A 151 -21.83 -19.70 -0.27
CA GLN A 151 -20.86 -20.34 -1.19
C GLN A 151 -19.94 -19.37 -1.96
N PHE A 152 -20.19 -18.06 -1.89
CA PHE A 152 -19.41 -17.05 -2.64
C PHE A 152 -17.93 -17.05 -2.27
N SER A 153 -17.05 -17.09 -3.28
CA SER A 153 -15.62 -16.80 -3.15
C SER A 153 -15.23 -15.47 -3.80
N LEU A 154 -14.28 -14.76 -3.19
CA LEU A 154 -13.65 -13.59 -3.80
C LEU A 154 -12.87 -13.93 -5.09
N ASP A 155 -12.51 -15.20 -5.27
CA ASP A 155 -11.83 -15.68 -6.50
C ASP A 155 -12.75 -15.64 -7.73
N GLU A 156 -14.07 -15.52 -7.54
CA GLU A 156 -15.06 -15.43 -8.62
C GLU A 156 -15.16 -14.01 -9.21
N LEU A 157 -14.50 -13.02 -8.58
CA LEU A 157 -14.53 -11.65 -9.05
C LEU A 157 -13.63 -11.46 -10.28
N HIS A 158 -14.20 -10.86 -11.33
CA HIS A 158 -13.48 -10.54 -12.56
C HIS A 158 -13.34 -9.03 -12.72
N TYR A 159 -12.11 -8.59 -13.00
CA TYR A 159 -11.77 -7.19 -13.23
C TYR A 159 -11.48 -6.95 -14.71
N ASP A 160 -12.34 -6.15 -15.33
CA ASP A 160 -12.22 -5.75 -16.73
C ASP A 160 -12.06 -4.24 -16.85
N TYR A 161 -11.13 -3.80 -17.70
CA TYR A 161 -10.96 -2.39 -18.05
C TYR A 161 -12.12 -1.89 -18.94
N PRO A 162 -12.51 -0.60 -18.82
CA PRO A 162 -13.54 -0.01 -19.67
C PRO A 162 -13.22 -0.10 -21.17
N ALA A 163 -14.20 -0.54 -21.96
CA ALA A 163 -14.05 -0.64 -23.42
C ALA A 163 -13.76 0.72 -24.09
N GLU A 164 -14.28 1.81 -23.53
CA GLU A 164 -14.16 3.19 -24.03
C GLU A 164 -12.79 3.84 -23.80
N ILE A 165 -11.83 3.12 -23.20
CA ILE A 165 -10.40 3.49 -23.24
C ILE A 165 -9.92 3.55 -24.70
N ASN A 166 -10.44 2.67 -25.55
CA ASN A 166 -10.08 2.60 -26.96
C ASN A 166 -11.30 2.83 -27.87
N ASN A 167 -11.34 3.99 -28.51
CA ASN A 167 -12.43 4.36 -29.43
C ASN A 167 -12.03 4.25 -30.92
N SER A 168 -10.87 3.67 -31.24
CA SER A 168 -10.35 3.63 -32.62
C SER A 168 -10.94 2.50 -33.47
N GLY A 169 -11.63 1.54 -32.85
CA GLY A 169 -12.10 0.31 -33.48
C GLY A 169 -11.02 -0.77 -33.63
N ARG A 170 -9.78 -0.48 -33.22
CA ARG A 170 -8.70 -1.49 -33.10
C ARG A 170 -8.86 -2.30 -31.82
N SER A 171 -8.25 -3.49 -31.76
CA SER A 171 -8.04 -4.14 -30.46
C SER A 171 -7.12 -3.29 -29.57
N PRO A 172 -7.18 -3.45 -28.23
CA PRO A 172 -6.29 -2.72 -27.31
C PRO A 172 -4.80 -2.87 -27.67
N LEU A 173 -4.37 -4.07 -28.07
CA LEU A 173 -2.97 -4.31 -28.42
C LEU A 173 -2.57 -3.59 -29.72
N GLU A 174 -3.42 -3.63 -30.74
CA GLU A 174 -3.18 -2.93 -32.01
C GLU A 174 -3.17 -1.40 -31.85
N GLU A 175 -4.03 -0.86 -30.99
CA GLU A 175 -4.02 0.58 -30.68
C GLU A 175 -2.73 0.96 -29.93
N LEU A 176 -2.32 0.17 -28.95
CA LEU A 176 -1.07 0.39 -28.23
C LEU A 176 0.15 0.34 -29.15
N GLU A 177 0.21 -0.64 -30.08
CA GLU A 177 1.26 -0.73 -31.10
C GLU A 177 1.27 0.53 -31.97
N TYR A 178 0.11 0.94 -32.48
CA TYR A 178 -0.02 2.13 -33.31
C TYR A 178 0.46 3.41 -32.61
N LEU A 179 0.01 3.64 -31.37
CA LEU A 179 0.40 4.82 -30.60
C LEU A 179 1.90 4.81 -30.26
N THR A 180 2.45 3.65 -29.93
CA THR A 180 3.88 3.48 -29.66
C THR A 180 4.73 3.85 -30.87
N TRP A 181 4.41 3.32 -32.06
CA TRP A 181 5.15 3.63 -33.28
C TRP A 181 4.97 5.08 -33.73
N LYS A 182 3.77 5.64 -33.54
CA LYS A 182 3.51 7.06 -33.79
C LYS A 182 4.38 7.95 -32.90
N GLY A 183 4.49 7.63 -31.61
CA GLY A 183 5.34 8.33 -30.65
C GLY A 183 6.84 8.20 -30.98
N ALA A 184 7.30 6.99 -31.32
CA ALA A 184 8.66 6.74 -31.74
C ALA A 184 9.04 7.58 -32.97
N SER A 185 8.16 7.63 -33.98
CA SER A 185 8.38 8.43 -35.18
C SER A 185 8.34 9.94 -34.91
N ALA A 186 7.48 10.40 -34.00
CA ALA A 186 7.42 11.80 -33.60
C ALA A 186 8.73 12.26 -32.92
N PHE A 187 9.40 11.39 -32.16
CA PHE A 187 10.63 11.72 -31.45
C PHE A 187 11.90 11.52 -32.30
N TYR A 188 12.06 10.36 -32.95
CA TYR A 188 13.27 10.01 -33.71
C TYR A 188 13.19 10.38 -35.20
N GLY A 189 12.02 10.72 -35.71
CA GLY A 189 11.79 11.01 -37.12
C GLY A 189 11.47 9.77 -37.95
N LYS A 190 11.95 9.73 -39.21
CA LYS A 190 11.66 8.61 -40.14
C LYS A 190 12.45 7.34 -39.82
N GLU A 191 13.62 7.46 -39.21
CA GLU A 191 14.50 6.33 -38.88
C GLU A 191 14.61 6.21 -37.36
N VAL A 192 13.86 5.25 -36.80
CA VAL A 192 13.95 4.89 -35.39
C VAL A 192 15.21 4.03 -35.18
N PRO A 193 16.09 4.32 -34.21
CA PRO A 193 17.28 3.53 -33.96
C PRO A 193 16.96 2.05 -33.72
N GLU A 194 17.77 1.14 -34.29
CA GLU A 194 17.57 -0.31 -34.22
C GLU A 194 17.50 -0.83 -32.76
N LYS A 195 18.30 -0.25 -31.86
CA LYS A 195 18.22 -0.55 -30.42
C LYS A 195 16.81 -0.33 -29.86
N VAL A 196 16.18 0.80 -30.20
CA VAL A 196 14.83 1.16 -29.73
C VAL A 196 13.77 0.27 -30.37
N VAL A 197 13.92 -0.04 -31.66
CA VAL A 197 13.04 -0.99 -32.38
C VAL A 197 13.03 -2.35 -31.67
N ASN A 198 14.21 -2.90 -31.36
CA ASN A 198 14.33 -4.18 -30.66
C ASN A 198 13.72 -4.14 -29.26
N MET A 199 13.92 -3.03 -28.52
CA MET A 199 13.29 -2.84 -27.21
C MET A 199 11.76 -2.81 -27.31
N ILE A 200 11.20 -2.01 -28.23
CA ILE A 200 9.74 -1.93 -28.44
C ILE A 200 9.16 -3.32 -28.75
N HIS A 201 9.78 -4.09 -29.66
CA HIS A 201 9.30 -5.43 -29.99
C HIS A 201 9.34 -6.39 -28.80
N HIS A 202 10.41 -6.36 -28.01
CA HIS A 202 10.53 -7.18 -26.81
C HIS A 202 9.47 -6.83 -25.76
N GLU A 203 9.25 -5.54 -25.51
CA GLU A 203 8.25 -5.05 -24.55
C GLU A 203 6.82 -5.38 -25.01
N MET A 204 6.51 -5.20 -26.31
CA MET A 204 5.17 -5.48 -26.85
C MET A 204 4.82 -6.97 -26.83
N GLU A 205 5.79 -7.86 -27.08
CA GLU A 205 5.57 -9.31 -26.91
C GLU A 205 5.24 -9.66 -25.46
N PHE A 206 5.86 -8.97 -24.49
CA PHE A 206 5.54 -9.14 -23.09
C PHE A 206 4.12 -8.65 -22.76
N VAL A 207 3.77 -7.44 -23.20
CA VAL A 207 2.43 -6.87 -23.00
C VAL A 207 1.33 -7.77 -23.57
N ARG A 208 1.58 -8.39 -24.73
CA ARG A 208 0.68 -9.37 -25.36
C ARG A 208 0.47 -10.61 -24.48
N ARG A 209 1.54 -11.15 -23.88
CA ARG A 209 1.45 -12.37 -23.05
C ARG A 209 0.72 -12.15 -21.74
N MET A 210 0.83 -10.96 -21.16
CA MET A 210 0.22 -10.63 -19.86
C MET A 210 -1.12 -9.91 -19.96
N ASP A 211 -1.60 -9.64 -21.18
CA ASP A 211 -2.85 -8.91 -21.44
C ASP A 211 -2.92 -7.51 -20.78
N TYR A 212 -1.81 -6.77 -20.82
CA TYR A 212 -1.72 -5.44 -20.19
C TYR A 212 -1.97 -4.27 -21.14
N ALA A 213 -2.49 -4.51 -22.34
CA ALA A 213 -2.66 -3.44 -23.33
C ALA A 213 -3.59 -2.32 -22.82
N ASN A 214 -4.72 -2.67 -22.20
CA ASN A 214 -5.67 -1.70 -21.63
C ASN A 214 -5.04 -0.87 -20.50
N TYR A 215 -4.13 -1.45 -19.72
CA TYR A 215 -3.42 -0.76 -18.66
C TYR A 215 -2.57 0.39 -19.21
N PHE A 216 -1.76 0.11 -20.23
CA PHE A 216 -0.93 1.12 -20.88
C PHE A 216 -1.76 2.19 -21.57
N LEU A 217 -2.87 1.80 -22.23
CA LEU A 217 -3.78 2.76 -22.87
C LEU A 217 -4.47 3.67 -21.86
N PHE A 218 -4.85 3.16 -20.68
CA PHE A 218 -5.42 3.99 -19.63
C PHE A 218 -4.41 5.04 -19.13
N VAL A 219 -3.13 4.66 -18.96
CA VAL A 219 -2.08 5.62 -18.59
C VAL A 219 -1.80 6.62 -19.72
N GLU A 220 -1.77 6.17 -20.98
CA GLU A 220 -1.63 7.06 -22.13
C GLU A 220 -2.74 8.10 -22.17
N ASP A 221 -3.99 7.70 -21.94
CA ASP A 221 -5.15 8.59 -21.94
C ASP A 221 -5.03 9.72 -20.91
N ILE A 222 -4.66 9.40 -19.67
CA ILE A 222 -4.50 10.42 -18.61
C ILE A 222 -3.30 11.34 -18.88
N VAL A 223 -2.22 10.82 -19.46
CA VAL A 223 -1.02 11.60 -19.83
C VAL A 223 -1.30 12.50 -21.03
N SER A 224 -2.02 11.99 -22.01
CA SER A 224 -2.47 12.71 -23.20
C SER A 224 -3.39 13.88 -22.82
N GLU A 225 -4.34 13.63 -21.90
CA GLU A 225 -5.21 14.68 -21.36
C GLU A 225 -4.44 15.74 -20.58
N ALA A 226 -3.47 15.34 -19.74
CA ALA A 226 -2.62 16.28 -19.03
C ALA A 226 -1.85 17.19 -20.00
N ARG A 227 -1.25 16.61 -21.04
CA ARG A 227 -0.56 17.37 -22.10
C ARG A 227 -1.50 18.32 -22.83
N ARG A 228 -2.71 17.88 -23.17
CA ARG A 228 -3.74 18.71 -23.83
C ARG A 228 -4.10 19.94 -22.97
N ARG A 229 -4.12 19.79 -21.65
CA ARG A 229 -4.37 20.88 -20.68
C ARG A 229 -3.12 21.69 -20.30
N GLY A 230 -1.96 21.36 -20.86
CA GLY A 230 -0.69 21.97 -20.49
C GLY A 230 -0.30 21.72 -19.02
N ILE A 231 -0.68 20.56 -18.47
CA ILE A 231 -0.26 20.12 -17.13
C ILE A 231 1.03 19.33 -17.28
N LEU A 232 2.08 19.73 -16.56
CA LEU A 232 3.32 18.96 -16.51
C LEU A 232 3.08 17.64 -15.78
N CYS A 233 3.53 16.55 -16.40
CA CYS A 233 3.51 15.22 -15.83
C CYS A 233 4.80 14.46 -16.14
N GLN A 234 5.16 13.52 -15.26
CA GLN A 234 6.35 12.70 -15.42
C GLN A 234 6.12 11.31 -14.81
N GLY A 235 6.34 10.27 -15.59
CA GLY A 235 6.36 8.89 -15.09
C GLY A 235 7.52 8.65 -14.13
N ARG A 236 7.25 7.89 -13.07
CA ARG A 236 8.21 7.53 -12.01
C ARG A 236 8.40 6.01 -11.93
N GLY A 237 9.46 5.60 -11.25
CA GLY A 237 9.67 4.21 -10.88
C GLY A 237 10.17 3.40 -12.05
N SER A 238 9.70 2.16 -12.15
CA SER A 238 10.13 1.23 -13.17
C SER A 238 9.57 1.55 -14.56
N ALA A 239 8.52 2.37 -14.66
CA ALA A 239 8.03 2.89 -15.95
C ALA A 239 9.10 3.68 -16.73
N ALA A 240 10.10 4.25 -16.04
CA ALA A 240 11.23 4.92 -16.68
C ALA A 240 12.15 3.97 -17.47
N ASN A 241 12.05 2.66 -17.26
CA ASN A 241 12.86 1.64 -17.94
C ASN A 241 12.21 1.12 -19.23
N SER A 242 11.00 1.59 -19.58
CA SER A 242 10.25 1.11 -20.75
C SER A 242 10.37 2.05 -21.94
N ALA A 243 10.78 1.50 -23.08
CA ALA A 243 10.76 2.18 -24.37
C ALA A 243 9.33 2.48 -24.84
N VAL A 244 8.37 1.59 -24.55
CA VAL A 244 6.94 1.82 -24.83
C VAL A 244 6.45 3.05 -24.04
N CYS A 245 6.70 3.11 -22.72
CA CYS A 245 6.34 4.26 -21.90
C CYS A 245 6.99 5.58 -22.39
N PHE A 246 8.25 5.52 -22.86
CA PHE A 246 8.91 6.67 -23.44
C PHE A 246 8.22 7.14 -24.73
N CYS A 247 7.89 6.21 -25.64
CA CYS A 247 7.25 6.54 -26.91
C CYS A 247 5.84 7.09 -26.73
N LEU A 248 5.06 6.54 -25.78
CA LEU A 248 3.75 7.09 -25.40
C LEU A 248 3.88 8.44 -24.67
N GLY A 249 5.10 8.79 -24.23
CA GLY A 249 5.37 10.04 -23.54
C GLY A 249 4.97 10.03 -22.05
N ILE A 250 4.78 8.83 -21.49
CA ILE A 250 4.58 8.63 -20.06
C ILE A 250 5.86 9.00 -19.31
N THR A 251 7.04 8.67 -19.85
CA THR A 251 8.34 9.09 -19.30
C THR A 251 9.12 9.94 -20.30
N SER A 252 9.89 10.90 -19.78
CA SER A 252 10.87 11.69 -20.55
C SER A 252 12.27 11.06 -20.61
N VAL A 253 12.49 9.89 -20.00
CA VAL A 253 13.81 9.24 -19.93
C VAL A 253 14.10 8.50 -21.24
N ASN A 254 15.08 8.99 -22.01
CA ASN A 254 15.43 8.40 -23.30
C ASN A 254 16.18 7.06 -23.13
N PRO A 255 15.65 5.94 -23.66
CA PRO A 255 16.25 4.60 -23.52
C PRO A 255 17.62 4.46 -24.24
N MET A 256 17.97 5.40 -25.13
CA MET A 256 19.28 5.42 -25.76
C MET A 256 20.39 5.92 -24.82
N LYS A 257 20.06 6.74 -23.82
CA LYS A 257 21.06 7.37 -22.91
C LYS A 257 21.42 6.50 -21.71
N PHE A 258 20.54 5.57 -21.33
CA PHE A 258 20.68 4.78 -20.10
C PHE A 258 20.42 3.30 -20.40
N ASP A 259 21.24 2.42 -19.80
CA ASP A 259 21.07 0.96 -19.89
C ASP A 259 20.21 0.50 -18.70
N LEU A 260 18.90 0.65 -18.84
CA LEU A 260 17.91 0.32 -17.81
C LEU A 260 17.31 -1.06 -18.09
N LEU A 261 17.14 -1.88 -17.05
CA LEU A 261 16.58 -3.23 -17.17
C LEU A 261 15.05 -3.19 -17.21
N PHE A 262 14.46 -3.64 -18.31
CA PHE A 262 13.00 -3.75 -18.47
C PHE A 262 12.39 -4.81 -17.54
N GLU A 263 13.12 -5.87 -17.21
CA GLU A 263 12.68 -6.94 -16.30
C GLU A 263 12.47 -6.44 -14.85
N ARG A 264 12.94 -5.23 -14.56
CA ARG A 264 12.60 -4.52 -13.31
C ARG A 264 11.17 -3.98 -13.34
N PHE A 265 10.66 -3.62 -14.52
CA PHE A 265 9.31 -3.09 -14.73
C PHE A 265 8.27 -4.19 -14.77
N ILE A 266 8.48 -5.23 -15.59
CA ILE A 266 7.56 -6.37 -15.63
C ILE A 266 8.34 -7.66 -15.77
N SER A 267 8.02 -8.67 -14.95
CA SER A 267 8.73 -9.96 -14.93
C SER A 267 7.75 -11.11 -15.09
N SER A 268 8.06 -12.02 -16.02
CA SER A 268 7.23 -13.20 -16.31
C SER A 268 7.21 -14.23 -15.17
N ALA A 269 8.16 -14.18 -14.25
CA ALA A 269 8.22 -15.06 -13.09
C ALA A 269 7.37 -14.56 -11.90
N ARG A 270 6.87 -13.31 -11.97
CA ARG A 270 6.29 -12.63 -10.81
C ARG A 270 4.77 -12.73 -10.71
N ASN A 271 4.03 -12.88 -11.82
CA ASN A 271 2.57 -12.73 -11.84
C ASN A 271 2.07 -11.51 -11.01
N GLU A 272 2.93 -10.50 -10.82
CA GLU A 272 2.67 -9.27 -10.09
C GLU A 272 2.31 -8.20 -11.14
N PRO A 273 1.29 -7.38 -10.86
CA PRO A 273 0.85 -6.35 -11.77
C PRO A 273 1.91 -5.25 -11.96
N PRO A 274 2.11 -4.70 -13.17
CA PRO A 274 2.98 -3.56 -13.39
C PRO A 274 2.41 -2.32 -12.70
N ASP A 275 3.27 -1.53 -12.05
CA ASP A 275 2.88 -0.27 -11.39
C ASP A 275 3.47 0.90 -12.18
N ILE A 276 2.63 1.62 -12.93
CA ILE A 276 2.98 2.85 -13.64
C ILE A 276 2.48 4.05 -12.82
N ASP A 277 3.42 4.64 -12.10
CA ASP A 277 3.19 5.87 -11.34
C ASP A 277 3.38 7.10 -12.23
N VAL A 278 2.42 8.01 -12.23
CA VAL A 278 2.55 9.30 -12.93
C VAL A 278 2.41 10.45 -11.95
N ASP A 279 3.48 11.24 -11.84
CA ASP A 279 3.49 12.48 -11.08
C ASP A 279 2.92 13.62 -11.92
N PHE A 280 1.92 14.33 -11.39
CA PHE A 280 1.35 15.54 -11.99
C PHE A 280 1.67 16.78 -11.14
N GLU A 281 1.48 17.97 -11.71
CA GLU A 281 1.50 19.22 -10.94
C GLU A 281 0.57 19.15 -9.71
N HIS A 282 1.12 19.37 -8.52
CA HIS A 282 0.34 19.31 -7.28
C HIS A 282 -0.90 20.21 -7.29
N GLU A 283 -0.81 21.42 -7.88
CA GLU A 283 -1.94 22.37 -7.93
C GLU A 283 -3.04 21.96 -8.91
N ARG A 284 -2.71 21.18 -9.93
CA ARG A 284 -3.59 20.88 -11.07
C ARG A 284 -3.97 19.41 -11.19
N ARG A 285 -3.41 18.53 -10.35
CA ARG A 285 -3.75 17.10 -10.32
C ARG A 285 -5.26 16.83 -10.21
N GLU A 286 -5.98 17.67 -9.47
CA GLU A 286 -7.44 17.50 -9.35
C GLU A 286 -8.16 17.53 -10.70
N GLU A 287 -7.64 18.26 -11.68
CA GLU A 287 -8.21 18.30 -13.02
C GLU A 287 -8.17 16.94 -13.71
N ILE A 288 -7.11 16.15 -13.48
CA ILE A 288 -6.95 14.79 -14.03
C ILE A 288 -7.83 13.79 -13.28
N ILE A 289 -7.88 13.90 -11.95
CA ILE A 289 -8.80 13.12 -11.11
C ILE A 289 -10.24 13.30 -11.59
N GLN A 290 -10.66 14.54 -11.80
CA GLN A 290 -12.01 14.85 -12.27
C GLN A 290 -12.25 14.41 -13.72
N TYR A 291 -11.22 14.47 -14.58
CA TYR A 291 -11.31 13.90 -15.92
C TYR A 291 -11.62 12.41 -15.90
N ILE A 292 -10.92 11.62 -15.06
CA ILE A 292 -11.17 10.17 -14.91
C ILE A 292 -12.64 9.94 -14.50
N TYR A 293 -13.13 10.65 -13.49
CA TYR A 293 -14.53 10.52 -13.06
C TYR A 293 -15.55 10.96 -14.11
N GLN A 294 -15.24 12.00 -14.89
CA GLN A 294 -16.13 12.49 -15.95
C GLN A 294 -16.18 11.54 -17.14
N LYS A 295 -15.04 10.93 -17.49
CA LYS A 295 -14.95 10.01 -18.62
C LYS A 295 -15.54 8.64 -18.29
N TYR A 296 -15.16 8.03 -17.18
CA TYR A 296 -15.54 6.66 -16.84
C TYR A 296 -16.76 6.57 -15.93
N GLY A 297 -17.10 7.64 -15.21
CA GLY A 297 -18.20 7.64 -14.24
C GLY A 297 -17.75 7.32 -12.82
N ARG A 298 -18.41 7.94 -11.84
CA ARG A 298 -18.10 7.80 -10.40
C ARG A 298 -18.54 6.45 -9.79
N ASP A 299 -19.31 5.69 -10.54
CA ASP A 299 -19.78 4.33 -10.25
C ASP A 299 -18.83 3.26 -10.81
N ARG A 300 -17.87 3.66 -11.66
CA ARG A 300 -16.91 2.76 -12.33
C ARG A 300 -15.43 3.13 -12.11
N ALA A 301 -15.16 4.36 -11.67
CA ALA A 301 -13.84 4.79 -11.24
C ALA A 301 -13.86 5.17 -9.75
N ALA A 302 -12.81 4.79 -9.02
CA ALA A 302 -12.67 5.14 -7.61
C ALA A 302 -11.20 5.11 -7.15
N ILE A 303 -10.96 5.75 -6.01
CA ILE A 303 -9.67 5.80 -5.35
C ILE A 303 -9.56 4.69 -4.33
N VAL A 304 -8.43 4.01 -4.31
CA VAL A 304 -8.10 2.94 -3.36
C VAL A 304 -8.04 3.51 -1.94
N ALA A 305 -8.42 2.72 -0.94
CA ALA A 305 -8.31 3.13 0.45
C ALA A 305 -6.87 3.06 0.97
N THR A 306 -6.64 3.69 2.12
CA THR A 306 -5.45 3.44 2.92
C THR A 306 -5.88 3.16 4.35
N VAL A 307 -5.55 1.98 4.86
CA VAL A 307 -5.85 1.62 6.25
C VAL A 307 -4.67 2.05 7.11
N THR A 308 -4.86 3.11 7.92
CA THR A 308 -3.83 3.51 8.88
C THR A 308 -3.91 2.59 10.09
N GLN A 309 -2.78 2.03 10.50
CA GLN A 309 -2.69 1.19 11.70
C GLN A 309 -2.14 1.96 12.90
N LEU A 310 -2.52 1.51 14.09
CA LEU A 310 -1.95 2.02 15.34
C LEU A 310 -0.55 1.48 15.52
N HIS A 311 0.44 2.34 15.27
CA HIS A 311 1.79 2.11 15.73
C HIS A 311 1.96 2.59 17.16
N GLN A 312 3.11 2.28 17.75
CA GLN A 312 3.46 2.52 19.15
C GLN A 312 3.01 3.89 19.71
N LYS A 313 3.36 5.00 19.03
CA LYS A 313 3.00 6.37 19.48
C LYS A 313 1.49 6.62 19.49
N GLY A 314 0.76 6.04 18.54
CA GLY A 314 -0.69 6.12 18.48
C GLY A 314 -1.34 5.27 19.57
N ALA A 315 -0.90 4.02 19.69
CA ALA A 315 -1.41 3.08 20.68
C ALA A 315 -1.21 3.59 22.11
N ILE A 316 0.00 4.05 22.48
CA ILE A 316 0.28 4.55 23.85
C ILE A 316 -0.57 5.78 24.17
N ARG A 317 -0.86 6.63 23.18
CA ARG A 317 -1.66 7.83 23.36
C ARG A 317 -3.13 7.50 23.60
N ASP A 318 -3.67 6.52 22.90
CA ASP A 318 -5.06 6.08 23.05
C ASP A 318 -5.24 5.29 24.35
N VAL A 319 -4.41 4.27 24.60
CA VAL A 319 -4.46 3.46 25.83
C VAL A 319 -4.16 4.33 27.06
N GLY A 320 -3.12 5.16 27.00
CA GLY A 320 -2.75 6.03 28.12
C GLY A 320 -3.87 6.99 28.51
N LYS A 321 -4.59 7.57 27.54
CA LYS A 321 -5.76 8.43 27.82
C LYS A 321 -6.91 7.65 28.45
N ALA A 322 -7.24 6.47 27.89
CA ALA A 322 -8.31 5.62 28.41
C ALA A 322 -8.01 5.14 29.84
N MET A 323 -6.74 4.87 30.13
CA MET A 323 -6.27 4.45 31.45
C MET A 323 -6.08 5.61 32.45
N GLY A 324 -6.20 6.86 31.99
CA GLY A 324 -6.16 8.04 32.87
C GLY A 324 -4.78 8.65 33.10
N LEU A 325 -3.77 8.30 32.29
CA LEU A 325 -2.46 8.95 32.35
C LEU A 325 -2.55 10.43 31.93
N SER A 326 -1.69 11.26 32.53
CA SER A 326 -1.56 12.66 32.12
C SER A 326 -0.94 12.77 30.72
N LEU A 327 -1.25 13.85 30.01
CA LEU A 327 -0.69 14.11 28.69
C LEU A 327 0.84 14.22 28.73
N ASP A 328 1.41 14.73 29.81
CA ASP A 328 2.86 14.84 29.99
C ASP A 328 3.52 13.46 30.08
N THR A 329 2.93 12.54 30.86
CA THR A 329 3.40 11.16 30.93
C THR A 329 3.28 10.46 29.58
N ILE A 330 2.17 10.64 28.87
CA ILE A 330 1.97 10.09 27.53
C ILE A 330 3.00 10.63 26.54
N ASN A 331 3.27 11.94 26.55
CA ASN A 331 4.23 12.56 25.64
C ASN A 331 5.65 12.06 25.93
N LYS A 332 6.06 11.96 27.21
CA LYS A 332 7.33 11.36 27.63
C LYS A 332 7.45 9.92 27.15
N LEU A 333 6.44 9.09 27.43
CA LEU A 333 6.40 7.70 26.96
C LEU A 333 6.50 7.66 25.44
N SER A 334 5.74 8.46 24.69
CA SER A 334 5.80 8.45 23.22
C SER A 334 7.11 8.95 22.61
N GLY A 335 7.88 9.78 23.35
CA GLY A 335 9.12 10.40 22.89
C GLY A 335 10.38 9.54 23.14
N SER A 336 10.40 8.77 24.24
CA SER A 336 11.52 7.89 24.60
C SER A 336 11.57 6.58 23.81
N LEU A 337 10.63 6.37 22.88
CA LEU A 337 10.42 5.11 22.16
C LEU A 337 10.96 5.21 20.72
N TRP A 338 12.11 4.58 20.47
CA TRP A 338 12.65 4.41 19.12
C TRP A 338 12.64 2.97 18.59
N GLU A 339 12.35 1.94 19.39
CA GLU A 339 12.03 0.58 18.95
C GLU A 339 11.66 -0.26 20.19
N PHE A 340 10.73 -1.22 20.05
CA PHE A 340 10.46 -2.24 21.07
C PHE A 340 11.57 -3.31 20.97
N THR A 341 12.70 -3.10 21.64
CA THR A 341 13.69 -4.16 21.88
C THR A 341 13.35 -4.91 23.17
N ASP A 342 13.85 -6.14 23.32
CA ASP A 342 13.69 -6.97 24.54
C ASP A 342 14.15 -6.22 25.81
N GLU A 343 15.10 -5.29 25.67
CA GLU A 343 15.59 -4.36 26.71
C GLU A 343 14.48 -3.49 27.35
N TRP A 344 13.32 -3.33 26.70
CA TRP A 344 12.19 -2.54 27.23
C TRP A 344 11.42 -3.28 28.33
N PHE A 345 11.27 -4.60 28.20
CA PHE A 345 10.65 -5.44 29.24
C PHE A 345 11.55 -5.57 30.48
N GLU A 346 12.84 -5.26 30.33
CA GLU A 346 13.83 -5.21 31.41
C GLU A 346 13.83 -3.88 32.18
N GLY A 347 13.08 -2.86 31.73
CA GLY A 347 12.77 -1.65 32.51
C GLY A 347 13.84 -0.54 32.51
N ALA A 348 14.93 -0.69 31.74
CA ALA A 348 16.04 0.27 31.73
C ALA A 348 15.62 1.67 31.23
N ARG A 349 14.90 1.77 30.11
CA ARG A 349 14.52 3.05 29.48
C ARG A 349 13.32 3.77 30.13
N VAL A 350 12.48 3.03 30.85
CA VAL A 350 11.37 3.62 31.63
C VAL A 350 11.93 4.42 32.82
N THR A 351 13.02 3.93 33.41
CA THR A 351 13.74 4.59 34.52
C THR A 351 14.40 5.90 34.07
N GLU A 352 15.01 5.93 32.88
CA GLU A 352 15.58 7.15 32.28
C GLU A 352 14.54 8.25 32.03
N SER A 353 13.28 7.87 31.79
CA SER A 353 12.16 8.80 31.60
C SER A 353 11.59 9.33 32.93
N GLY A 354 12.16 8.94 34.07
CA GLY A 354 11.72 9.30 35.42
C GLY A 354 10.42 8.62 35.85
N LEU A 355 10.07 7.49 35.22
CA LEU A 355 8.88 6.70 35.55
C LEU A 355 9.30 5.46 36.33
N ASN A 356 8.43 4.99 37.23
CA ASN A 356 8.67 3.76 37.98
C ASN A 356 8.30 2.55 37.10
N PRO A 357 9.26 1.74 36.62
CA PRO A 357 8.97 0.56 35.81
C PRO A 357 8.17 -0.50 36.58
N ASN A 358 8.17 -0.45 37.91
CA ASN A 358 7.45 -1.38 38.76
C ASN A 358 6.02 -0.96 39.11
N ASP A 359 5.55 0.20 38.63
CA ASP A 359 4.16 0.62 38.80
C ASP A 359 3.20 -0.37 38.08
N PRO A 360 2.31 -1.07 38.81
CA PRO A 360 1.35 -2.00 38.22
C PRO A 360 0.42 -1.34 37.18
N HIS A 361 0.06 -0.07 37.39
CA HIS A 361 -0.80 0.65 36.46
C HIS A 361 -0.07 0.91 35.13
N LEU A 362 1.19 1.36 35.21
CA LEU A 362 2.04 1.56 34.03
C LEU A 362 2.28 0.24 33.28
N LYS A 363 2.60 -0.85 33.99
CA LYS A 363 2.74 -2.18 33.38
C LYS A 363 1.49 -2.59 32.62
N LYS A 364 0.31 -2.33 33.19
CA LYS A 364 -0.97 -2.63 32.53
C LYS A 364 -1.19 -1.79 31.27
N VAL A 365 -0.91 -0.49 31.33
CA VAL A 365 -0.97 0.42 30.16
C VAL A 365 -0.07 -0.10 29.04
N LEU A 366 1.16 -0.48 29.37
CA LEU A 366 2.12 -0.95 28.38
C LEU A 366 1.71 -2.28 27.75
N SER A 367 1.24 -3.24 28.56
CA SER A 367 0.70 -4.51 28.06
C SER A 367 -0.50 -4.32 27.13
N LEU A 368 -1.43 -3.44 27.47
CA LEU A 368 -2.59 -3.12 26.61
C LEU A 368 -2.17 -2.34 25.35
N THR A 369 -1.16 -1.48 25.47
CA THR A 369 -0.57 -0.76 24.33
C THR A 369 0.02 -1.73 23.32
N GLU A 370 0.81 -2.69 23.78
CA GLU A 370 1.40 -3.74 22.95
C GLU A 370 0.30 -4.51 22.19
N GLN A 371 -0.74 -4.92 22.90
CA GLN A 371 -1.87 -5.63 22.32
C GLN A 371 -2.67 -4.82 21.28
N MET A 372 -2.67 -3.48 21.38
CA MET A 372 -3.38 -2.59 20.45
C MET A 372 -2.53 -2.21 19.22
N MET A 373 -1.22 -2.48 19.23
CA MET A 373 -0.37 -2.20 18.07
C MET A 373 -0.80 -3.05 16.88
N GLY A 374 -0.81 -2.45 15.69
CA GLY A 374 -1.28 -3.07 14.45
C GLY A 374 -2.80 -3.00 14.23
N PHE A 375 -3.58 -2.57 15.22
CA PHE A 375 -5.03 -2.42 15.03
C PHE A 375 -5.33 -1.33 13.98
N PRO A 376 -6.35 -1.54 13.11
CA PRO A 376 -6.78 -0.50 12.18
C PRO A 376 -7.36 0.69 12.95
N ARG A 377 -7.01 1.90 12.53
CA ARG A 377 -7.45 3.16 13.17
C ARG A 377 -8.48 3.89 12.32
N GLN A 378 -8.15 4.12 11.06
CA GLN A 378 -8.94 4.93 10.16
C GLN A 378 -8.77 4.42 8.73
N LEU A 379 -9.88 4.43 8.01
CA LEU A 379 -9.91 4.31 6.56
C LEU A 379 -9.66 5.69 5.94
N GLY A 380 -8.49 5.86 5.35
CA GLY A 380 -8.07 7.05 4.61
C GLY A 380 -8.21 6.85 3.11
N GLN A 381 -7.88 7.90 2.35
CA GLN A 381 -7.80 7.87 0.90
C GLN A 381 -6.34 7.64 0.48
N HIS A 382 -6.09 6.73 -0.47
CA HIS A 382 -4.77 6.61 -1.09
C HIS A 382 -4.38 7.93 -1.77
N THR A 383 -3.09 8.24 -1.76
CA THR A 383 -2.58 9.53 -2.24
C THR A 383 -2.75 9.70 -3.75
N GLY A 384 -2.92 8.63 -4.51
CA GLY A 384 -3.17 8.70 -5.95
C GLY A 384 -3.73 7.44 -6.61
N GLY A 385 -3.98 6.36 -5.87
CA GLY A 385 -4.23 5.04 -6.47
C GLY A 385 -5.65 4.95 -6.99
N PHE A 386 -5.79 4.74 -8.29
CA PHE A 386 -7.07 4.64 -8.98
C PHE A 386 -7.30 3.23 -9.51
N VAL A 387 -8.55 2.79 -9.42
CA VAL A 387 -9.08 1.63 -10.14
C VAL A 387 -10.21 2.08 -11.04
N VAL A 388 -10.33 1.45 -12.21
CA VAL A 388 -11.40 1.74 -13.18
C VAL A 388 -11.90 0.45 -13.79
N THR A 389 -13.22 0.25 -13.78
CA THR A 389 -13.88 -0.99 -14.21
C THR A 389 -14.83 -0.75 -15.37
N ASN A 390 -15.04 -1.76 -16.20
CA ASN A 390 -16.07 -1.72 -17.24
C ASN A 390 -17.49 -1.75 -16.66
N GLY A 391 -17.72 -2.65 -15.70
CA GLY A 391 -18.94 -2.76 -14.89
C GLY A 391 -18.95 -1.81 -13.69
N LYS A 392 -20.01 -1.84 -12.89
CA LYS A 392 -20.10 -1.00 -11.68
C LYS A 392 -19.16 -1.52 -10.60
N LEU A 393 -18.46 -0.61 -9.93
CA LEU A 393 -17.62 -0.94 -8.78
C LEU A 393 -18.43 -1.58 -7.65
N THR A 394 -19.70 -1.21 -7.48
CA THR A 394 -20.58 -1.79 -6.46
C THR A 394 -20.86 -3.28 -6.65
N ASP A 395 -20.63 -3.80 -7.86
CA ASP A 395 -20.78 -5.23 -8.16
C ASP A 395 -19.53 -6.03 -7.69
N LEU A 396 -18.42 -5.32 -7.40
CA LEU A 396 -17.17 -5.89 -6.93
C LEU A 396 -16.93 -5.60 -5.44
N CYS A 397 -17.11 -4.35 -5.01
CA CYS A 397 -16.84 -3.93 -3.64
C CYS A 397 -17.67 -2.73 -3.17
N PRO A 398 -17.81 -2.55 -1.84
CA PRO A 398 -18.43 -1.36 -1.29
C PRO A 398 -17.66 -0.09 -1.68
N ILE A 399 -18.43 0.94 -2.07
CA ILE A 399 -17.91 2.28 -2.37
C ILE A 399 -18.38 3.30 -1.34
N LEU A 400 -17.54 4.31 -1.12
CA LEU A 400 -17.76 5.41 -0.19
C LEU A 400 -17.57 6.74 -0.93
N ASN A 401 -18.35 7.75 -0.56
CA ASN A 401 -17.99 9.11 -0.93
C ASN A 401 -16.73 9.51 -0.18
N ALA A 402 -15.72 10.02 -0.89
CA ALA A 402 -14.54 10.54 -0.23
C ALA A 402 -14.89 11.81 0.56
N ARG A 403 -14.00 12.20 1.49
CA ARG A 403 -14.15 13.46 2.24
C ARG A 403 -14.12 14.69 1.33
N MET A 404 -13.39 14.61 0.21
CA MET A 404 -13.37 15.67 -0.80
C MET A 404 -14.59 15.54 -1.72
N PRO A 405 -15.32 16.64 -1.99
CA PRO A 405 -16.48 16.62 -2.87
C PRO A 405 -16.15 16.06 -4.25
N GLY A 406 -17.07 15.28 -4.82
CA GLY A 406 -16.92 14.76 -6.19
C GLY A 406 -15.93 13.61 -6.35
N ARG A 407 -15.51 12.96 -5.26
CA ARG A 407 -14.63 11.78 -5.30
C ARG A 407 -15.30 10.55 -4.69
N THR A 408 -14.94 9.38 -5.20
CA THR A 408 -15.42 8.06 -4.75
C THR A 408 -14.21 7.23 -4.33
N ASN A 409 -14.32 6.54 -3.21
CA ASN A 409 -13.30 5.59 -2.74
C ASN A 409 -13.91 4.19 -2.68
N ILE A 410 -13.09 3.16 -2.89
CA ILE A 410 -13.42 1.78 -2.49
C ILE A 410 -12.99 1.54 -1.04
N GLU A 411 -13.52 0.52 -0.37
CA GLU A 411 -13.07 0.15 0.98
C GLU A 411 -11.74 -0.62 1.00
N TRP A 412 -11.35 -1.21 -0.13
CA TRP A 412 -10.14 -2.00 -0.28
C TRP A 412 -8.88 -1.14 -0.36
N ASN A 413 -7.83 -1.58 0.32
CA ASN A 413 -6.50 -0.98 0.26
C ASN A 413 -5.67 -1.57 -0.89
N LYS A 414 -4.39 -1.20 -0.99
CA LYS A 414 -3.46 -1.72 -2.00
C LYS A 414 -3.35 -3.25 -1.95
N ASP A 415 -3.15 -3.82 -0.76
CA ASP A 415 -2.91 -5.25 -0.61
C ASP A 415 -4.16 -6.07 -0.97
N ASP A 416 -5.35 -5.53 -0.68
CA ASP A 416 -6.64 -6.14 -1.02
C ASP A 416 -6.82 -6.22 -2.56
N ILE A 417 -6.58 -5.12 -3.28
CA ILE A 417 -6.71 -5.09 -4.74
C ILE A 417 -5.62 -5.89 -5.45
N ASP A 418 -4.41 -5.93 -4.90
CA ASP A 418 -3.30 -6.74 -5.42
C ASP A 418 -3.65 -8.24 -5.28
N SER A 419 -4.28 -8.64 -4.18
CA SER A 419 -4.74 -10.03 -3.94
C SER A 419 -5.81 -10.47 -4.93
N LEU A 420 -6.64 -9.53 -5.42
CA LEU A 420 -7.67 -9.79 -6.43
C LEU A 420 -7.15 -9.64 -7.86
N GLY A 421 -5.87 -9.26 -8.04
CA GLY A 421 -5.26 -9.05 -9.36
C GLY A 421 -5.73 -7.76 -10.07
N PHE A 422 -6.26 -6.79 -9.34
CA PHE A 422 -6.75 -5.54 -9.92
C PHE A 422 -5.57 -4.63 -10.22
N LEU A 423 -5.51 -4.12 -11.45
CA LEU A 423 -4.48 -3.18 -11.86
C LEU A 423 -4.86 -1.76 -11.41
N LYS A 424 -4.00 -1.13 -10.60
CA LYS A 424 -4.13 0.27 -10.21
C LYS A 424 -3.19 1.19 -11.00
N VAL A 425 -3.58 2.45 -11.10
CA VAL A 425 -2.69 3.52 -11.59
C VAL A 425 -2.61 4.60 -10.54
N ASP A 426 -1.39 5.02 -10.22
CA ASP A 426 -1.17 6.08 -9.24
C ASP A 426 -1.09 7.46 -9.94
N VAL A 427 -2.14 8.24 -9.75
CA VAL A 427 -2.24 9.67 -10.11
C VAL A 427 -1.63 10.49 -8.96
N LEU A 428 -0.31 10.66 -8.98
CA LEU A 428 0.45 11.32 -7.93
C LEU A 428 0.55 12.83 -8.13
N ALA A 429 0.92 13.53 -7.06
CA ALA A 429 1.14 14.98 -7.07
C ALA A 429 2.57 15.29 -6.65
N LEU A 430 3.28 16.04 -7.49
CA LEU A 430 4.63 16.51 -7.21
C LEU A 430 4.67 18.04 -7.20
N GLY A 431 4.95 18.61 -6.04
CA GLY A 431 5.04 20.07 -5.86
C GLY A 431 6.12 20.71 -6.75
N MET A 432 7.20 19.98 -7.05
CA MET A 432 8.26 20.49 -7.90
C MET A 432 7.82 20.70 -9.35
N LEU A 433 6.89 19.90 -9.88
CA LEU A 433 6.35 20.12 -11.22
C LEU A 433 5.58 21.45 -11.30
N THR A 434 4.82 21.78 -10.26
CA THR A 434 4.18 23.11 -10.14
C THR A 434 5.22 24.22 -10.12
N CYS A 435 6.31 24.05 -9.36
CA CYS A 435 7.39 25.02 -9.28
C CYS A 435 8.05 25.25 -10.65
N ILE A 436 8.37 24.16 -11.36
CA ILE A 436 8.95 24.19 -12.71
C ILE A 436 8.02 24.89 -13.70
N ARG A 437 6.72 24.56 -13.72
CA ARG A 437 5.75 25.26 -14.59
C ARG A 437 5.79 26.77 -14.32
N LYS A 438 5.69 27.19 -13.06
CA LYS A 438 5.72 28.61 -12.69
C LYS A 438 7.03 29.29 -13.13
N ALA A 439 8.16 28.59 -13.03
CA ALA A 439 9.44 29.09 -13.54
C ALA A 439 9.43 29.24 -15.07
N PHE A 440 8.88 28.28 -15.81
CA PHE A 440 8.71 28.40 -17.26
C PHE A 440 7.77 29.54 -17.65
N ASP A 441 6.67 29.73 -16.92
CA ASP A 441 5.76 30.86 -17.12
C ASP A 441 6.48 32.21 -16.92
N LEU A 442 7.34 32.33 -15.90
CA LEU A 442 8.17 33.52 -15.70
C LEU A 442 9.20 33.72 -16.83
N CYS A 443 9.86 32.65 -17.27
CA CYS A 443 10.79 32.67 -18.39
C CYS A 443 10.11 33.16 -19.68
N ARG A 444 8.89 32.68 -19.95
CA ARG A 444 8.09 33.13 -21.08
C ARG A 444 7.70 34.59 -20.95
N ASN A 445 7.10 34.97 -19.82
CA ASN A 445 6.51 36.29 -19.62
C ASN A 445 7.54 37.43 -19.56
N HIS A 446 8.73 37.17 -19.02
CA HIS A 446 9.75 38.20 -18.79
C HIS A 446 10.95 38.12 -19.75
N TYR A 447 11.21 36.95 -20.33
CA TYR A 447 12.41 36.72 -21.16
C TYR A 447 12.11 36.17 -22.56
N GLY A 448 10.83 35.95 -22.90
CA GLY A 448 10.43 35.41 -24.20
C GLY A 448 10.94 33.99 -24.48
N LYS A 449 11.28 33.23 -23.42
CA LYS A 449 11.82 31.87 -23.54
C LYS A 449 10.71 30.83 -23.32
N GLU A 450 10.39 30.08 -24.37
CA GLU A 450 9.46 28.94 -24.33
C GLU A 450 10.19 27.66 -23.88
N LEU A 451 10.32 27.49 -22.56
CA LEU A 451 10.96 26.32 -21.97
C LEU A 451 9.95 25.20 -21.68
N THR A 452 10.39 23.97 -21.86
CA THR A 452 9.66 22.72 -21.58
C THR A 452 10.61 21.73 -20.90
N LEU A 453 10.07 20.67 -20.31
CA LEU A 453 10.89 19.58 -19.75
C LEU A 453 11.80 18.93 -20.80
N ALA A 454 11.39 18.93 -22.07
CA ALA A 454 12.13 18.29 -23.16
C ALA A 454 13.22 19.18 -23.76
N ASN A 455 13.04 20.51 -23.77
CA ASN A 455 13.95 21.45 -24.44
C ASN A 455 14.86 22.23 -23.49
N ILE A 456 14.72 22.07 -22.17
CA ILE A 456 15.57 22.75 -21.21
C ILE A 456 17.05 22.35 -21.44
N PRO A 457 17.98 23.32 -21.51
CA PRO A 457 19.40 23.03 -21.71
C PRO A 457 19.91 22.01 -20.70
N GLN A 458 20.60 20.99 -21.20
CA GLN A 458 21.22 19.95 -20.39
C GLN A 458 22.69 20.28 -20.17
N ASP A 459 23.25 19.70 -19.11
CA ASP A 459 24.68 19.75 -18.79
C ASP A 459 25.29 21.17 -18.61
N ASP A 460 24.50 22.10 -18.05
CA ASP A 460 24.95 23.47 -17.79
C ASP A 460 26.01 23.53 -16.67
N LYS A 461 27.17 24.11 -16.99
CA LYS A 461 28.32 24.22 -16.07
C LYS A 461 28.04 25.13 -14.88
N GLU A 462 27.25 26.19 -15.04
CA GLU A 462 26.91 27.10 -13.94
C GLU A 462 26.00 26.41 -12.93
N VAL A 463 25.06 25.60 -13.43
CA VAL A 463 24.18 24.76 -12.58
C VAL A 463 24.99 23.78 -11.75
N TYR A 464 25.95 23.06 -12.36
CA TYR A 464 26.84 22.19 -11.59
C TYR A 464 27.75 22.97 -10.64
N GLY A 465 28.23 24.15 -11.02
CA GLY A 465 29.02 25.02 -10.13
C GLY A 465 28.26 25.40 -8.86
N MET A 466 27.00 25.81 -9.00
CA MET A 466 26.08 26.08 -7.89
C MET A 466 25.89 24.85 -6.99
N ILE A 467 25.63 23.68 -7.61
CA ILE A 467 25.47 22.41 -6.90
C ILE A 467 26.73 22.03 -6.11
N GLN A 468 27.93 22.19 -6.69
CA GLN A 468 29.20 21.90 -6.01
C GLN A 468 29.46 22.78 -4.78
N LEU A 469 28.91 24.00 -4.76
CA LEU A 469 28.95 24.91 -3.61
C LEU A 469 27.88 24.59 -2.56
N ALA A 470 27.07 23.56 -2.80
CA ALA A 470 25.90 23.19 -2.01
C ALA A 470 24.82 24.29 -1.93
N ASP A 471 24.78 25.22 -2.89
CA ASP A 471 23.73 26.23 -2.98
C ASP A 471 22.47 25.64 -3.64
N THR A 472 21.82 24.75 -2.88
CA THR A 472 20.78 23.85 -3.40
C THR A 472 19.47 23.93 -2.63
N LEU A 473 19.28 25.00 -1.85
CA LEU A 473 17.99 25.27 -1.21
C LEU A 473 16.91 25.43 -2.29
N GLY A 474 15.86 24.61 -2.22
CA GLY A 474 14.80 24.57 -3.23
C GLY A 474 15.14 23.75 -4.49
N VAL A 475 16.28 23.05 -4.52
CA VAL A 475 16.62 22.12 -5.61
C VAL A 475 16.19 20.70 -5.22
N PHE A 476 15.24 20.16 -5.99
CA PHE A 476 14.60 18.88 -5.69
C PHE A 476 15.62 17.74 -5.49
N GLN A 477 15.36 16.91 -4.47
CA GLN A 477 16.17 15.76 -4.00
C GLN A 477 17.53 16.07 -3.35
N ILE A 478 18.16 17.21 -3.62
CA ILE A 478 19.52 17.53 -3.12
C ILE A 478 19.56 18.69 -2.11
N GLU A 479 18.41 19.15 -1.62
CA GLU A 479 18.31 20.24 -0.64
C GLU A 479 18.49 19.83 0.84
N SER A 480 18.47 18.53 1.15
CA SER A 480 18.55 18.09 2.55
C SER A 480 19.95 18.33 3.14
N ARG A 481 20.06 18.54 4.45
CA ARG A 481 21.36 18.77 5.11
C ARG A 481 22.40 17.70 4.79
N ALA A 482 21.99 16.44 4.73
CA ALA A 482 22.91 15.33 4.41
C ALA A 482 23.41 15.42 2.96
N GLN A 483 22.51 15.73 2.02
CA GLN A 483 22.86 15.95 0.60
C GLN A 483 23.78 17.17 0.45
N MET A 484 23.40 18.32 1.01
CA MET A 484 24.20 19.55 0.99
C MET A 484 25.60 19.37 1.58
N GLN A 485 25.79 18.52 2.58
CA GLN A 485 27.12 18.21 3.12
C GLN A 485 27.96 17.32 2.19
N MET A 486 27.30 16.50 1.37
CA MET A 486 27.95 15.57 0.46
C MET A 486 28.36 16.23 -0.86
N LEU A 487 27.54 17.15 -1.39
CA LEU A 487 27.78 17.84 -2.66
C LEU A 487 29.19 18.43 -2.83
N PRO A 488 29.78 19.17 -1.86
CA PRO A 488 31.13 19.73 -2.01
C PRO A 488 32.23 18.67 -2.00
N ARG A 489 31.94 17.47 -1.47
CA ARG A 489 32.84 16.31 -1.46
C ARG A 489 32.75 15.54 -2.76
N LEU A 490 31.53 15.27 -3.24
CA LEU A 490 31.30 14.54 -4.50
C LEU A 490 31.73 15.35 -5.73
N LYS A 491 31.50 16.67 -5.69
CA LYS A 491 31.68 17.61 -6.79
C LYS A 491 31.06 17.13 -8.11
N PRO A 492 29.71 17.09 -8.23
CA PRO A 492 29.04 16.64 -9.44
C PRO A 492 29.39 17.50 -10.67
N LYS A 493 29.70 16.88 -11.81
CA LYS A 493 30.08 17.56 -13.07
C LYS A 493 29.16 17.22 -14.25
N ASN A 494 28.31 16.22 -14.10
CA ASN A 494 27.37 15.75 -15.11
C ASN A 494 26.14 15.14 -14.44
N PHE A 495 25.11 14.82 -15.23
CA PHE A 495 23.85 14.27 -14.71
C PHE A 495 24.04 12.96 -13.94
N TYR A 496 24.93 12.07 -14.40
CA TYR A 496 25.14 10.78 -13.76
C TYR A 496 25.73 10.91 -12.35
N ASP A 497 26.51 11.96 -12.09
CA ASP A 497 26.99 12.25 -10.74
C ASP A 497 25.84 12.60 -9.79
N LEU A 498 24.77 13.24 -10.26
CA LEU A 498 23.57 13.49 -9.45
C LEU A 498 22.78 12.21 -9.17
N VAL A 499 22.75 11.28 -10.13
CA VAL A 499 22.18 9.95 -9.92
C VAL A 499 22.94 9.22 -8.80
N ILE A 500 24.26 9.34 -8.76
CA ILE A 500 25.10 8.80 -7.70
C ILE A 500 24.86 9.52 -6.36
N GLU A 501 24.80 10.85 -6.35
CA GLU A 501 24.55 11.65 -5.15
C GLU A 501 23.26 11.23 -4.44
N VAL A 502 22.17 11.13 -5.20
CA VAL A 502 20.87 10.73 -4.66
C VAL A 502 20.84 9.27 -4.21
N ALA A 503 21.67 8.41 -4.81
CA ALA A 503 21.76 7.00 -4.43
C ALA A 503 22.62 6.79 -3.17
N ILE A 504 23.76 7.48 -3.05
CA ILE A 504 24.79 7.23 -2.03
C ILE A 504 24.41 7.80 -0.66
N VAL A 505 23.63 8.89 -0.62
CA VAL A 505 23.15 9.51 0.62
C VAL A 505 21.83 8.84 1.05
N ARG A 506 21.91 7.55 1.35
CA ARG A 506 20.80 6.72 1.86
C ARG A 506 21.28 5.81 3.00
N PRO A 507 20.41 5.39 3.94
CA PRO A 507 20.79 4.53 5.06
C PRO A 507 21.53 3.27 4.62
N GLY A 508 21.07 2.63 3.56
CA GLY A 508 21.66 1.41 3.01
C GLY A 508 23.13 1.52 2.61
N PRO A 509 23.49 2.39 1.65
CA PRO A 509 24.88 2.62 1.28
C PRO A 509 25.79 3.12 2.41
N ILE A 510 25.23 3.84 3.39
CA ILE A 510 25.96 4.25 4.60
C ILE A 510 26.26 3.03 5.47
N GLN A 511 25.28 2.16 5.72
CA GLN A 511 25.43 0.93 6.50
C GLN A 511 26.34 -0.10 5.79
N GLY A 512 26.27 -0.18 4.46
CA GLY A 512 27.08 -1.07 3.63
C GLY A 512 28.51 -0.59 3.34
N ASP A 513 28.97 0.47 4.02
CA ASP A 513 30.30 1.09 3.86
C ASP A 513 30.67 1.40 2.39
N MET A 514 29.70 1.90 1.61
CA MET A 514 29.91 2.19 0.18
C MET A 514 30.38 3.63 -0.06
N VAL A 515 30.03 4.54 0.85
CA VAL A 515 30.23 6.00 0.68
C VAL A 515 31.72 6.36 0.62
N HIS A 516 32.49 5.89 1.61
CA HIS A 516 33.90 6.26 1.75
C HIS A 516 34.78 5.67 0.63
N PRO A 517 34.68 4.37 0.27
CA PRO A 517 35.44 3.82 -0.85
C PRO A 517 35.19 4.55 -2.17
N TYR A 518 33.92 4.86 -2.46
CA TYR A 518 33.56 5.58 -3.68
C TYR A 518 34.21 6.98 -3.73
N LEU A 519 34.13 7.73 -2.63
CA LEU A 519 34.73 9.07 -2.55
C LEU A 519 36.25 9.05 -2.70
N ARG A 520 36.96 8.15 -2.01
CA ARG A 520 38.42 8.05 -2.11
C ARG A 520 38.86 7.77 -3.54
N ARG A 521 38.20 6.82 -4.21
CA ARG A 521 38.47 6.49 -5.63
C ARG A 521 38.17 7.65 -6.55
N ARG A 522 37.07 8.36 -6.32
CA ARG A 522 36.69 9.54 -7.10
C ARG A 522 37.66 10.70 -6.93
N ASN A 523 38.23 10.87 -5.74
CA ASN A 523 39.25 11.87 -5.44
C ASN A 523 40.67 11.46 -5.90
N GLY A 524 40.85 10.22 -6.37
CA GLY A 524 42.17 9.68 -6.72
C GLY A 524 43.03 9.32 -5.50
N GLU A 525 42.43 9.19 -4.32
CA GLU A 525 43.10 8.77 -3.07
C GLU A 525 43.26 7.24 -2.99
N GLU A 526 42.50 6.48 -3.80
CA GLU A 526 42.53 5.02 -3.88
C GLU A 526 42.45 4.61 -5.37
N GLU A 527 43.34 3.72 -5.84
CA GLU A 527 43.27 3.20 -7.20
C GLU A 527 42.05 2.31 -7.42
N VAL A 528 41.40 2.46 -8.57
CA VAL A 528 40.26 1.62 -8.95
C VAL A 528 40.78 0.31 -9.52
N SER A 529 40.44 -0.80 -8.86
CA SER A 529 40.75 -2.16 -9.34
C SER A 529 39.48 -2.97 -9.51
N TYR A 530 39.42 -3.74 -10.61
CA TYR A 530 38.32 -4.65 -10.91
C TYR A 530 38.82 -6.09 -10.88
N PRO A 531 38.11 -7.03 -10.23
CA PRO A 531 38.54 -8.42 -10.19
C PRO A 531 38.43 -9.14 -11.54
N SER A 532 37.62 -8.63 -12.47
CA SER A 532 37.38 -9.20 -13.80
C SER A 532 36.87 -8.13 -14.78
N LYS A 533 36.97 -8.38 -16.08
CA LYS A 533 36.48 -7.47 -17.14
C LYS A 533 34.95 -7.34 -17.10
N GLU A 534 34.27 -8.43 -16.79
CA GLU A 534 32.81 -8.46 -16.71
C GLU A 534 32.30 -7.60 -15.55
N LEU A 535 33.03 -7.55 -14.43
CA LEU A 535 32.71 -6.65 -13.32
C LEU A 535 33.07 -5.20 -13.61
N GLU A 536 34.09 -4.94 -14.43
CA GLU A 536 34.43 -3.60 -14.91
C GLU A 536 33.29 -3.02 -15.76
N GLU A 537 32.67 -3.81 -16.63
CA GLU A 537 31.51 -3.37 -17.42
C GLU A 537 30.30 -2.96 -16.54
N ILE A 538 30.12 -3.62 -15.40
CA ILE A 538 29.00 -3.35 -14.47
C ILE A 538 29.30 -2.17 -13.54
N LEU A 539 30.52 -2.14 -12.97
CA LEU A 539 30.90 -1.22 -11.89
C LEU A 539 31.76 -0.06 -12.36
N GLY A 540 32.14 0.00 -13.64
CA GLY A 540 33.03 1.03 -14.18
C GLY A 540 32.56 2.44 -13.90
N ARG A 541 31.26 2.68 -14.10
CA ARG A 541 30.62 3.98 -13.86
C ARG A 541 30.52 4.35 -12.37
N THR A 542 30.64 3.38 -11.48
CA THR A 542 30.60 3.58 -10.02
C THR A 542 31.94 3.26 -9.36
N LEU A 543 33.04 3.30 -10.14
CA LEU A 543 34.42 3.16 -9.65
C LEU A 543 34.62 1.89 -8.81
N GLY A 544 34.03 0.77 -9.24
CA GLY A 544 34.19 -0.52 -8.55
C GLY A 544 33.38 -0.67 -7.25
N VAL A 545 32.42 0.22 -6.99
CA VAL A 545 31.52 0.16 -5.82
C VAL A 545 30.09 -0.10 -6.31
N PRO A 546 29.39 -1.15 -5.86
CA PRO A 546 28.00 -1.38 -6.24
C PRO A 546 27.12 -0.37 -5.50
N LEU A 547 26.65 0.68 -6.19
CA LEU A 547 25.82 1.74 -5.60
C LEU A 547 24.33 1.60 -5.95
N PHE A 548 24.02 0.77 -6.95
CA PHE A 548 22.66 0.53 -7.40
C PHE A 548 22.26 -0.93 -7.19
N GLN A 549 20.98 -1.15 -6.88
CA GLN A 549 20.41 -2.49 -6.76
C GLN A 549 20.61 -3.31 -8.05
N GLU A 550 20.48 -2.67 -9.21
CA GLU A 550 20.66 -3.30 -10.52
C GLU A 550 22.09 -3.79 -10.73
N GLN A 551 23.08 -3.04 -10.26
CA GLN A 551 24.48 -3.49 -10.32
C GLN A 551 24.65 -4.73 -9.45
N ALA A 552 24.07 -4.70 -8.25
CA ALA A 552 24.16 -5.81 -7.31
C ALA A 552 23.50 -7.09 -7.86
N MET A 553 22.36 -6.97 -8.55
CA MET A 553 21.72 -8.08 -9.28
C MET A 553 22.56 -8.57 -10.45
N LYS A 554 23.10 -7.66 -11.30
CA LYS A 554 23.99 -8.03 -12.41
C LYS A 554 25.24 -8.77 -11.89
N ILE A 555 25.78 -8.37 -10.74
CA ILE A 555 26.89 -9.08 -10.08
C ILE A 555 26.47 -10.49 -9.66
N ALA A 556 25.30 -10.68 -9.05
CA ALA A 556 24.83 -12.02 -8.68
C ALA A 556 24.71 -12.95 -9.91
N ILE A 557 24.20 -12.44 -11.04
CA ILE A 557 24.07 -13.21 -12.28
C ILE A 557 25.46 -13.55 -12.86
N VAL A 558 26.29 -12.53 -13.06
CA VAL A 558 27.57 -12.66 -13.76
C VAL A 558 28.63 -13.32 -12.89
N ALA A 559 28.79 -12.87 -11.64
CA ALA A 559 29.83 -13.35 -10.74
C ALA A 559 29.42 -14.61 -9.95
N ALA A 560 28.14 -14.78 -9.59
CA ALA A 560 27.69 -15.96 -8.83
C ALA A 560 26.92 -17.00 -9.67
N GLY A 561 26.59 -16.70 -10.93
CA GLY A 561 25.89 -17.63 -11.81
C GLY A 561 24.39 -17.76 -11.54
N PHE A 562 23.77 -16.77 -10.89
CA PHE A 562 22.34 -16.77 -10.64
C PHE A 562 21.57 -16.61 -11.95
N THR A 563 20.42 -17.28 -12.05
CA THR A 563 19.41 -16.93 -13.05
C THR A 563 18.79 -15.57 -12.73
N PRO A 564 18.21 -14.85 -13.72
CA PRO A 564 17.51 -13.58 -13.46
C PRO A 564 16.42 -13.69 -12.38
N ALA A 565 15.72 -14.83 -12.32
CA ALA A 565 14.70 -15.09 -11.31
C ALA A 565 15.30 -15.24 -9.90
N GLU A 566 16.44 -15.93 -9.75
CA GLU A 566 17.12 -16.08 -8.46
C GLU A 566 17.71 -14.76 -7.96
N ALA A 567 18.24 -13.92 -8.84
CA ALA A 567 18.77 -12.60 -8.47
C ALA A 567 17.67 -11.68 -7.93
N ASP A 568 16.46 -11.75 -8.48
CA ASP A 568 15.30 -11.03 -7.95
C ASP A 568 14.74 -11.66 -6.67
N GLY A 569 14.80 -12.99 -6.54
CA GLY A 569 14.50 -13.72 -5.30
C GLY A 569 15.39 -13.26 -4.13
N LEU A 570 16.70 -13.14 -4.38
CA LEU A 570 17.65 -12.53 -3.47
C LEU A 570 17.20 -11.11 -3.10
N ARG A 571 16.93 -10.23 -4.07
CA ARG A 571 16.46 -8.85 -3.83
C ARG A 571 15.22 -8.77 -2.92
N ARG A 572 14.21 -9.63 -3.09
CA ARG A 572 13.01 -9.60 -2.23
C ARG A 572 13.30 -10.05 -0.81
N SER A 573 14.09 -11.13 -0.66
CA SER A 573 14.50 -11.62 0.66
C SER A 573 15.14 -10.50 1.49
N MET A 574 15.82 -9.57 0.80
CA MET A 574 16.43 -8.39 1.37
C MET A 574 15.42 -7.36 1.92
N ALA A 575 14.29 -7.10 1.25
CA ALA A 575 13.26 -6.21 1.81
C ALA A 575 12.62 -6.79 3.09
N THR A 576 12.57 -8.12 3.20
CA THR A 576 12.08 -8.86 4.38
C THR A 576 13.14 -9.10 5.46
N PHE A 577 14.34 -8.49 5.36
CA PHE A 577 15.48 -8.73 6.27
C PHE A 577 15.13 -8.62 7.77
N LYS A 578 14.10 -7.84 8.13
CA LYS A 578 13.63 -7.70 9.52
C LYS A 578 12.89 -8.93 10.06
N PHE A 579 12.48 -9.88 9.23
CA PHE A 579 11.66 -11.03 9.62
C PHE A 579 12.20 -12.37 9.05
N LYS A 580 12.98 -13.07 9.88
CA LYS A 580 13.28 -14.53 9.84
C LYS A 580 14.24 -15.09 8.76
N GLY A 581 15.35 -15.68 9.22
CA GLY A 581 15.91 -17.01 8.83
C GLY A 581 16.32 -17.36 7.39
N MET A 582 15.79 -16.73 6.34
CA MET A 582 16.05 -17.09 4.93
C MET A 582 17.35 -16.49 4.37
N VAL A 583 17.99 -15.59 5.11
CA VAL A 583 19.18 -14.84 4.70
C VAL A 583 20.38 -15.75 4.47
N ASN A 584 20.59 -16.71 5.37
CA ASN A 584 21.76 -17.58 5.35
C ASN A 584 21.82 -18.44 4.07
N GLN A 585 20.66 -18.85 3.52
CA GLN A 585 20.61 -19.66 2.30
C GLN A 585 21.09 -18.88 1.07
N TRP A 586 20.71 -17.60 0.98
CA TRP A 586 21.11 -16.74 -0.12
C TRP A 586 22.57 -16.31 -0.01
N GLU A 587 23.08 -16.09 1.20
CA GLU A 587 24.50 -15.82 1.44
C GLU A 587 25.36 -16.99 0.96
N GLU A 588 25.06 -18.20 1.41
CA GLU A 588 25.81 -19.40 1.03
C GLU A 588 25.82 -19.60 -0.49
N LYS A 589 24.66 -19.44 -1.13
CA LYS A 589 24.55 -19.61 -2.58
C LYS A 589 25.36 -18.57 -3.36
N LEU A 590 25.29 -17.30 -2.95
CA LEU A 590 26.04 -16.21 -3.58
C LEU A 590 27.55 -16.43 -3.42
N VAL A 591 28.01 -16.70 -2.18
CA VAL A 591 29.43 -16.89 -1.88
C VAL A 591 29.99 -18.10 -2.61
N ASN A 592 29.30 -19.25 -2.55
CA ASN A 592 29.74 -20.46 -3.23
C ASN A 592 29.80 -20.28 -4.75
N GLY A 593 28.81 -19.60 -5.33
CA GLY A 593 28.77 -19.29 -6.77
C GLY A 593 29.95 -18.41 -7.21
N MET A 594 30.28 -17.38 -6.42
CA MET A 594 31.42 -16.50 -6.71
C MET A 594 32.77 -17.22 -6.54
N VAL A 595 32.92 -18.04 -5.49
CA VAL A 595 34.15 -18.83 -5.28
C VAL A 595 34.35 -19.83 -6.42
N ALA A 596 33.29 -20.47 -6.90
CA ALA A 596 33.35 -21.39 -8.04
C ALA A 596 33.82 -20.71 -9.35
N LYS A 597 33.60 -19.39 -9.48
CA LYS A 597 34.08 -18.58 -10.61
C LYS A 597 35.45 -17.90 -10.36
N GLY A 598 36.13 -18.23 -9.25
CA GLY A 598 37.49 -17.77 -8.96
C GLY A 598 37.60 -16.47 -8.17
N TYR A 599 36.51 -15.96 -7.59
CA TYR A 599 36.55 -14.80 -6.69
C TYR A 599 36.93 -15.21 -5.26
N THR A 600 37.56 -14.30 -4.49
CA THR A 600 37.91 -14.58 -3.09
C THR A 600 36.68 -14.57 -2.17
N VAL A 601 36.72 -15.34 -1.08
CA VAL A 601 35.64 -15.42 -0.09
C VAL A 601 35.39 -14.04 0.54
N GLU A 602 36.46 -13.29 0.81
CA GLU A 602 36.39 -11.95 1.37
C GLU A 602 35.67 -10.98 0.43
N PHE A 603 35.94 -11.08 -0.88
CA PHE A 603 35.26 -10.28 -1.88
C PHE A 603 33.77 -10.63 -1.95
N ALA A 604 33.44 -11.91 -1.99
CA ALA A 604 32.06 -12.38 -2.05
C ALA A 604 31.24 -11.97 -0.80
N LYS A 605 31.81 -12.12 0.40
CA LYS A 605 31.17 -11.66 1.65
C LYS A 605 31.01 -10.15 1.72
N ARG A 606 31.95 -9.38 1.16
CA ARG A 606 31.82 -7.92 1.08
C ARG A 606 30.68 -7.52 0.14
N ILE A 607 30.56 -8.16 -1.02
CA ILE A 607 29.44 -7.96 -1.93
C ILE A 607 28.12 -8.33 -1.27
N PHE A 608 28.07 -9.41 -0.48
CA PHE A 608 26.86 -9.78 0.28
C PHE A 608 26.48 -8.72 1.31
N ARG A 609 27.40 -8.19 2.12
CA ARG A 609 27.11 -7.09 3.05
C ARG A 609 26.66 -5.81 2.36
N GLN A 610 27.25 -5.51 1.20
CA GLN A 610 26.83 -4.38 0.39
C GLN A 610 25.42 -4.59 -0.17
N LEU A 611 25.12 -5.81 -0.61
CA LEU A 611 23.77 -6.23 -0.92
C LEU A 611 22.86 -6.00 0.29
N GLU A 612 23.17 -6.53 1.48
CA GLU A 612 22.35 -6.36 2.70
C GLU A 612 21.94 -4.91 2.95
N GLY A 613 22.87 -3.96 2.79
CA GLY A 613 22.57 -2.53 2.91
C GLY A 613 21.47 -2.04 1.96
N PHE A 614 21.28 -2.61 0.77
CA PHE A 614 20.19 -2.21 -0.12
C PHE A 614 18.79 -2.66 0.32
N GLY A 615 18.68 -3.56 1.29
CA GLY A 615 17.41 -4.03 1.84
C GLY A 615 16.93 -3.29 3.09
N SER A 616 17.71 -2.33 3.60
CA SER A 616 17.44 -1.62 4.87
C SER A 616 16.68 -0.30 4.75
#